data_AF-A0AAQ0JJS9-F1
#
_entry.id   AF-A0AAQ0JJS9-F1
#
_cell.length_a   1.000
_cell.length_b   1.000
_cell.length_c   1.000
_cell.angle_alpha   90.00
_cell.angle_beta   90.00
_cell.angle_gamma   90.00
#
_symmetry.space_group_name_H-M   'P 1'
#
loop_
_entity.id
_entity.type
_entity.pdbx_description
1 polymer ?
#
loop_
_entity_poly.entity_id
_entity_poly.type
_entity_poly.pdbx_seq_one_letter_code
_entity_poly.pdbx_strand_id
1 'polypeptide(L)'
;MHYHPDDIYRLYRSVPTLLLNRPAPAERFLAAAVETGAELGHVLRDYPQVRYQPLDFHYLCRQSLSVLDDTLLADLTDDMNAGWRGAHWAALLIALSGDARHLPHLDEVRRHRGVEWAAELAEAASGPDAGSSAFRGCRSIVRLRDQLAALPRVAVRLRPWLSPEALEARAIAVRAAYRSGGIETALPVARR
;
A
#
# COMPACT_ATOMS: atom_id res chain seq x y z
N MET A 1 -14.76 -6.33 0.03
CA MET A 1 -13.57 -7.08 0.50
C MET A 1 -13.25 -8.24 -0.42
N HIS A 2 -12.15 -8.09 -1.14
CA HIS A 2 -11.57 -9.08 -2.04
C HIS A 2 -10.38 -9.79 -1.38
N TYR A 3 -9.68 -9.11 -0.47
CA TYR A 3 -8.60 -9.65 0.34
C TYR A 3 -9.03 -9.83 1.80
N HIS A 4 -8.32 -10.69 2.51
CA HIS A 4 -8.57 -10.96 3.91
C HIS A 4 -8.38 -9.69 4.77
N PRO A 5 -9.33 -9.32 5.65
CA PRO A 5 -9.27 -8.08 6.43
C PRO A 5 -7.98 -7.89 7.22
N ASP A 6 -7.46 -8.94 7.86
CA ASP A 6 -6.18 -8.87 8.57
C ASP A 6 -5.00 -8.47 7.69
N ASP A 7 -4.98 -8.91 6.43
CA ASP A 7 -3.88 -8.60 5.51
C ASP A 7 -3.95 -7.13 5.09
N ILE A 8 -5.16 -6.64 4.81
CA ILE A 8 -5.41 -5.21 4.55
C ILE A 8 -5.05 -4.37 5.78
N TYR A 9 -5.51 -4.75 6.97
CA TYR A 9 -5.22 -4.06 8.22
C TYR A 9 -3.71 -3.97 8.49
N ARG A 10 -2.95 -5.04 8.21
CA ARG A 10 -1.48 -5.04 8.37
C ARG A 10 -0.79 -4.03 7.46
N LEU A 11 -1.33 -3.74 6.27
CA LEU A 11 -0.73 -2.77 5.33
C LEU A 11 -0.80 -1.35 5.85
N TYR A 12 -1.87 -0.96 6.56
CA TYR A 12 -2.04 0.43 6.99
C TYR A 12 -1.94 0.64 8.52
N ARG A 13 -1.90 -0.42 9.34
CA ARG A 13 -1.78 -0.31 10.81
C ARG A 13 -0.54 0.47 11.25
N SER A 14 0.58 0.27 10.56
CA SER A 14 1.85 0.92 10.88
C SER A 14 2.04 2.28 10.19
N VAL A 15 1.09 2.70 9.36
CA VAL A 15 1.12 4.02 8.73
C VAL A 15 0.89 5.07 9.81
N PRO A 16 1.74 6.12 9.89
CA PRO A 16 1.55 7.22 10.83
C PRO A 16 0.43 8.16 10.34
N THR A 17 -0.78 7.63 10.19
CA THR A 17 -1.96 8.32 9.64
C THR A 17 -2.27 9.62 10.37
N LEU A 18 -2.03 9.70 11.68
CA LEU A 18 -2.22 10.93 12.46
C LEU A 18 -1.19 12.03 12.16
N LEU A 19 0.01 11.67 11.69
CA LEU A 19 1.00 12.64 11.22
C LEU A 19 0.73 13.02 9.76
N LEU A 20 0.15 12.12 8.99
CA LEU A 20 -0.02 12.26 7.55
C LEU A 20 -1.41 12.78 7.13
N ASN A 21 -2.39 12.85 8.03
CA ASN A 21 -3.75 13.30 7.73
C ASN A 21 -3.94 14.83 7.78
N ARG A 22 -2.88 15.59 8.06
CA ARG A 22 -2.91 17.06 8.07
C ARG A 22 -1.74 17.63 7.28
N PRO A 23 -1.92 18.75 6.56
CA PRO A 23 -0.91 19.30 5.66
C PRO A 23 0.46 19.55 6.32
N ALA A 24 0.52 20.37 7.37
CA ALA A 24 1.80 20.81 7.93
C ALA A 24 2.59 19.70 8.66
N PRO A 25 1.96 18.80 9.46
CA PRO A 25 2.65 17.62 9.97
C PRO A 25 3.08 16.65 8.86
N ALA A 26 2.24 16.43 7.85
CA ALA A 26 2.55 15.53 6.75
C ALA A 26 3.75 16.02 5.94
N GLU A 27 3.78 17.32 5.62
CA GLU A 27 4.88 17.95 4.89
C GLU A 27 6.23 17.75 5.60
N ARG A 28 6.27 17.99 6.91
CA ARG A 28 7.48 17.78 7.73
C ARG A 28 7.89 16.31 7.77
N PHE A 29 6.92 15.41 7.96
CA PHE A 29 7.18 13.97 7.99
C PHE A 29 7.74 13.47 6.65
N LEU A 30 7.11 13.85 5.54
CA LEU A 30 7.53 13.45 4.20
C LEU A 30 8.89 14.03 3.84
N ALA A 31 9.17 15.28 4.20
CA ALA A 31 10.49 15.87 4.03
C ALA A 31 11.55 15.10 4.82
N ALA A 32 11.31 14.80 6.10
CA ALA A 32 12.22 14.01 6.91
C ALA A 32 12.42 12.59 6.34
N ALA A 33 11.37 11.94 5.85
CA ALA A 33 11.48 10.64 5.20
C ALA A 33 12.35 10.70 3.94
N VAL A 34 12.23 11.75 3.12
CA VAL A 34 13.09 11.95 1.94
C VAL A 34 14.56 12.13 2.35
N GLU A 35 14.84 12.95 3.35
CA GLU A 35 16.22 13.15 3.85
C GLU A 35 16.82 11.84 4.39
N THR A 36 16.08 11.11 5.23
CA THR A 36 16.50 9.79 5.73
C THR A 36 16.76 8.80 4.58
N GLY A 37 15.91 8.79 3.56
CA GLY A 37 16.09 7.93 2.38
C GLY A 37 17.33 8.30 1.56
N ALA A 38 17.70 9.58 1.51
CA ALA A 38 18.90 10.05 0.84
C ALA A 38 20.17 9.67 1.63
N GLU A 39 20.17 9.91 2.94
CA GLU A 39 21.27 9.56 3.84
C GLU A 39 21.54 8.04 3.87
N LEU A 40 20.47 7.25 3.98
CA LEU A 40 20.52 5.80 4.12
C LEU A 40 20.25 5.05 2.81
N GLY A 41 20.37 5.72 1.66
CA GLY A 41 20.13 5.13 0.35
C GLY A 41 21.03 3.92 0.06
N HIS A 42 22.23 3.89 0.64
CA HIS A 42 23.15 2.74 0.57
C HIS A 42 22.56 1.51 1.29
N VAL A 43 21.92 1.68 2.45
CA VAL A 43 21.25 0.58 3.17
C VAL A 43 20.11 0.00 2.35
N LEU A 44 19.28 0.86 1.75
CA LEU A 44 18.17 0.42 0.89
C LEU A 44 18.65 -0.38 -0.33
N ARG A 45 19.80 -0.01 -0.89
CA ARG A 45 20.40 -0.65 -2.08
C ARG A 45 21.08 -1.97 -1.73
N ASP A 46 21.91 -1.97 -0.69
CA ASP A 46 22.79 -3.09 -0.36
C ASP A 46 22.06 -4.15 0.47
N TYR A 47 21.07 -3.72 1.27
CA TYR A 47 20.31 -4.58 2.17
C TYR A 47 18.78 -4.41 2.03
N PRO A 48 18.21 -4.56 0.83
CA PRO A 48 16.80 -4.26 0.55
C PRO A 48 15.81 -5.15 1.31
N GLN A 49 16.28 -6.24 1.94
CA GLN A 49 15.48 -7.19 2.72
C GLN A 49 15.72 -7.08 4.24
N VAL A 50 16.74 -6.33 4.67
CA VAL A 50 17.04 -6.17 6.10
C VAL A 50 16.26 -4.97 6.61
N ARG A 51 15.33 -5.24 7.51
CA ARG A 51 14.56 -4.18 8.15
C ARG A 51 15.48 -3.34 9.04
N TYR A 52 15.55 -2.05 8.73
CA TYR A 52 16.27 -1.05 9.50
C TYR A 52 15.31 0.06 9.89
N GLN A 53 15.13 0.27 11.20
CA GLN A 53 14.05 1.09 11.76
C GLN A 53 13.94 2.50 11.15
N PRO A 54 15.02 3.24 10.86
CA PRO A 54 14.91 4.55 10.21
C PRO A 54 14.21 4.53 8.84
N LEU A 55 14.26 3.38 8.15
CA LEU A 55 13.70 3.17 6.82
C LEU A 55 12.34 2.42 6.85
N ASP A 56 11.74 2.24 8.04
CA ASP A 56 10.48 1.51 8.18
C ASP A 56 9.36 2.07 7.28
N PHE A 57 9.32 3.39 7.08
CA PHE A 57 8.34 4.01 6.19
C PHE A 57 8.61 3.66 4.72
N HIS A 58 9.87 3.66 4.26
CA HIS A 58 10.22 3.23 2.90
C HIS A 58 9.85 1.77 2.65
N TYR A 59 10.14 0.89 3.61
CA TYR A 59 9.77 -0.52 3.52
C TYR A 59 8.25 -0.71 3.46
N LEU A 60 7.50 0.05 4.26
CA LEU A 60 6.03 0.04 4.25
C LEU A 60 5.48 0.49 2.89
N CYS A 61 5.91 1.65 2.38
CA CYS A 61 5.51 2.15 1.07
C CYS A 61 5.84 1.13 -0.03
N ARG A 62 7.04 0.57 -0.04
CA ARG A 62 7.49 -0.42 -1.02
C ARG A 62 6.67 -1.70 -0.99
N GLN A 63 6.37 -2.21 0.21
CA GLN A 63 5.52 -3.39 0.38
C GLN A 63 4.12 -3.15 -0.18
N SER A 64 3.50 -2.03 0.19
CA SER A 64 2.16 -1.69 -0.30
C SER A 64 2.14 -1.44 -1.82
N LEU A 65 3.13 -0.73 -2.38
CA LEU A 65 3.25 -0.51 -3.82
C LEU A 65 3.48 -1.81 -4.62
N SER A 66 4.09 -2.84 -4.01
CA SER A 66 4.33 -4.13 -4.68
C SER A 66 3.05 -4.93 -4.91
N VAL A 67 1.98 -4.61 -4.18
CA VAL A 67 0.64 -5.24 -4.31
C VAL A 67 -0.44 -4.23 -4.66
N LEU A 68 -0.05 -3.05 -5.17
CA LEU A 68 -1.01 -2.03 -5.57
C LEU A 68 -1.73 -2.45 -6.85
N ASP A 69 -3.02 -2.70 -6.71
CA ASP A 69 -3.97 -2.91 -7.80
C ASP A 69 -5.34 -2.29 -7.45
N ASP A 70 -6.25 -2.31 -8.43
CA ASP A 70 -7.61 -1.76 -8.25
C ASP A 70 -8.40 -2.49 -7.17
N THR A 71 -8.10 -3.78 -6.96
CA THR A 71 -8.76 -4.61 -5.95
C THR A 71 -8.36 -4.20 -4.54
N LEU A 72 -7.07 -3.95 -4.30
CA LEU A 72 -6.56 -3.43 -3.04
C LEU A 72 -7.08 -2.02 -2.77
N LEU A 73 -7.11 -1.16 -3.80
CA LEU A 73 -7.62 0.20 -3.65
C LEU A 73 -9.09 0.20 -3.25
N ALA A 74 -9.92 -0.61 -3.91
CA ALA A 74 -11.33 -0.77 -3.55
C ALA A 74 -11.52 -1.26 -2.11
N ASP A 75 -10.70 -2.22 -1.65
CA ASP A 75 -10.75 -2.71 -0.27
C ASP A 75 -10.26 -1.68 0.76
N LEU A 76 -9.30 -0.82 0.41
CA LEU A 76 -8.81 0.25 1.30
C LEU A 76 -9.78 1.43 1.39
N THR A 77 -10.51 1.74 0.32
CA THR A 77 -11.46 2.86 0.27
C THR A 77 -12.86 2.49 0.77
N ASP A 78 -13.12 1.22 1.03
CA ASP A 78 -14.36 0.73 1.64
C ASP A 78 -14.45 1.16 3.12
N ASP A 79 -15.30 2.16 3.39
CA ASP A 79 -15.47 2.77 4.72
C ASP A 79 -15.98 1.76 5.77
N MET A 80 -16.74 0.74 5.36
CA MET A 80 -17.25 -0.27 6.29
C MET A 80 -16.12 -1.15 6.87
N ASN A 81 -15.01 -1.29 6.16
CA ASN A 81 -13.98 -2.28 6.50
C ASN A 81 -12.68 -1.63 6.96
N ALA A 82 -12.14 -0.69 6.19
CA ALA A 82 -10.87 -0.04 6.50
C ALA A 82 -11.04 1.34 7.16
N GLY A 83 -12.23 1.93 6.99
CA GLY A 83 -12.57 3.28 7.42
C GLY A 83 -11.66 4.34 6.79
N TRP A 84 -11.71 5.56 7.32
CA TRP A 84 -10.92 6.67 6.78
C TRP A 84 -9.40 6.46 6.78
N ARG A 85 -8.86 5.60 7.66
CA ARG A 85 -7.41 5.31 7.69
C ARG A 85 -6.98 4.49 6.47
N GLY A 86 -7.80 3.55 6.03
CA GLY A 86 -7.59 2.82 4.78
C GLY A 86 -7.64 3.75 3.59
N ALA A 87 -8.69 4.57 3.49
CA ALA A 87 -8.85 5.54 2.41
C ALA A 87 -7.71 6.57 2.36
N HIS A 88 -7.25 7.04 3.53
CA HIS A 88 -6.09 7.92 3.64
C HIS A 88 -4.81 7.23 3.14
N TRP A 89 -4.60 5.95 3.47
CA TRP A 89 -3.47 5.19 2.95
C TRP A 89 -3.58 4.95 1.44
N ALA A 90 -4.78 4.65 0.92
CA ALA A 90 -5.03 4.53 -0.51
C ALA A 90 -4.63 5.80 -1.26
N ALA A 91 -5.05 6.97 -0.76
CA ALA A 91 -4.69 8.25 -1.35
C ALA A 91 -3.17 8.48 -1.37
N LEU A 92 -2.46 8.12 -0.30
CA LEU A 92 -1.00 8.19 -0.28
C LEU A 92 -0.34 7.20 -1.25
N LEU A 93 -0.88 5.99 -1.42
CA LEU A 93 -0.36 5.02 -2.38
C LEU A 93 -0.58 5.48 -3.83
N ILE A 94 -1.71 6.11 -4.13
CA ILE A 94 -1.97 6.72 -5.44
C ILE A 94 -1.00 7.87 -5.68
N ALA A 95 -0.81 8.73 -4.67
CA ALA A 95 0.17 9.80 -4.71
C ALA A 95 1.60 9.25 -4.93
N LEU A 96 1.96 8.14 -4.29
CA LEU A 96 3.27 7.51 -4.45
C LEU A 96 3.42 6.78 -5.78
N SER A 97 2.38 6.17 -6.33
CA SER A 97 2.43 5.52 -7.64
C SER A 97 2.50 6.55 -8.77
N GLY A 98 1.85 7.69 -8.60
CA GLY A 98 1.73 8.74 -9.63
C GLY A 98 0.88 8.34 -10.82
N ASP A 99 0.04 7.32 -10.64
CA ASP A 99 -0.78 6.78 -11.73
C ASP A 99 -2.19 7.33 -11.61
N ALA A 100 -2.52 8.29 -12.48
CA ALA A 100 -3.80 8.97 -12.49
C ALA A 100 -4.99 8.02 -12.68
N ARG A 101 -4.78 6.81 -13.24
CA ARG A 101 -5.85 5.82 -13.43
C ARG A 101 -6.50 5.38 -12.11
N HIS A 102 -5.79 5.51 -11.00
CA HIS A 102 -6.27 5.09 -9.69
C HIS A 102 -7.07 6.18 -8.95
N LEU A 103 -7.04 7.44 -9.41
CA LEU A 103 -7.75 8.55 -8.76
C LEU A 103 -9.25 8.32 -8.55
N PRO A 104 -10.00 7.66 -9.47
CA PRO A 104 -11.43 7.40 -9.28
C PRO A 104 -11.77 6.60 -8.03
N HIS A 105 -10.85 5.78 -7.49
CA HIS A 105 -11.08 5.05 -6.23
C HIS A 105 -11.30 5.98 -5.03
N LEU A 106 -10.89 7.24 -5.11
CA LEU A 106 -11.05 8.21 -4.04
C LEU A 106 -12.39 8.97 -4.07
N ASP A 107 -13.20 8.81 -5.12
CA ASP A 107 -14.34 9.70 -5.36
C ASP A 107 -15.35 9.75 -4.22
N GLU A 108 -15.64 8.60 -3.60
CA GLU A 108 -16.60 8.49 -2.50
C GLU A 108 -16.03 8.99 -1.16
N VAL A 109 -14.71 8.92 -0.98
CA VAL A 109 -14.03 9.17 0.30
C VAL A 109 -13.29 10.50 0.36
N ARG A 110 -13.08 11.18 -0.76
CA ARG A 110 -12.25 12.40 -0.85
C ARG A 110 -12.74 13.56 0.01
N ARG A 111 -14.03 13.59 0.37
CA ARG A 111 -14.60 14.63 1.26
C ARG A 111 -14.46 14.29 2.74
N HIS A 112 -13.99 13.09 3.09
CA HIS A 112 -13.77 12.75 4.48
C HIS A 112 -12.59 13.57 5.02
N ARG A 113 -12.79 14.25 6.17
CA ARG A 113 -11.80 15.17 6.77
C ARG A 113 -10.40 14.56 6.96
N GLY A 114 -10.33 13.26 7.22
CA GLY A 114 -9.06 12.52 7.37
C GLY A 114 -8.36 12.15 6.05
N VAL A 115 -9.03 12.32 4.91
CA VAL A 115 -8.59 11.87 3.58
C VAL A 115 -8.42 13.05 2.62
N GLU A 116 -9.23 14.09 2.73
CA GLU A 116 -9.27 15.28 1.86
C GLU A 116 -7.89 15.78 1.43
N TRP A 117 -7.04 16.10 2.41
CA TRP A 117 -5.66 16.51 2.18
C TRP A 117 -4.84 15.50 1.34
N ALA A 118 -4.96 14.20 1.64
CA ALA A 118 -4.22 13.17 0.95
C ALA A 118 -4.78 12.91 -0.46
N ALA A 119 -6.09 13.09 -0.67
CA ALA A 119 -6.71 13.01 -1.99
C ALA A 119 -6.21 14.14 -2.91
N GLU A 120 -6.19 15.38 -2.41
CA GLU A 120 -5.61 16.52 -3.14
C GLU A 120 -4.12 16.31 -3.46
N LEU A 121 -3.37 15.73 -2.51
CA LEU A 121 -1.98 15.35 -2.72
C LEU A 121 -1.84 14.30 -3.84
N ALA A 122 -2.73 13.31 -3.88
CA ALA A 122 -2.75 12.27 -4.89
C ALA A 122 -3.02 12.84 -6.29
N GLU A 123 -3.98 13.75 -6.41
CA GLU A 123 -4.28 14.47 -7.65
C GLU A 123 -3.06 15.28 -8.11
N ALA A 124 -2.49 16.09 -7.22
CA ALA A 124 -1.32 16.91 -7.52
C ALA A 124 -0.09 16.09 -7.92
N ALA A 125 0.10 14.92 -7.30
CA ALA A 125 1.25 14.04 -7.55
C ALA A 125 1.08 13.11 -8.77
N SER A 126 -0.15 12.97 -9.28
CA SER A 126 -0.46 12.17 -10.48
C SER A 126 -0.54 13.02 -11.76
N GLY A 127 -0.49 14.34 -11.62
CA GLY A 127 -0.45 15.27 -12.76
C GLY A 127 0.92 15.29 -13.46
N PRO A 128 0.97 15.71 -14.74
CA PRO A 128 2.22 15.78 -15.53
C PRO A 128 3.26 16.73 -14.91
N ASP A 129 2.81 17.77 -14.21
CA ASP A 129 3.65 18.79 -13.59
C ASP A 129 3.94 18.52 -12.10
N ALA A 130 3.79 17.27 -11.64
CA ALA A 130 3.94 16.90 -10.22
C ALA A 130 5.28 17.37 -9.62
N GLY A 131 6.38 17.28 -10.38
CA GLY A 131 7.72 17.71 -9.93
C GLY A 131 7.84 19.21 -9.65
N SER A 132 7.03 20.04 -10.31
CA SER A 132 6.97 21.50 -10.14
C SER A 132 5.74 21.98 -9.38
N SER A 133 4.91 21.07 -8.87
CA SER A 133 3.66 21.41 -8.19
C SER A 133 3.91 22.30 -6.96
N ALA A 134 3.07 23.33 -6.84
CA ALA A 134 3.03 24.20 -5.65
C ALA A 134 2.29 23.54 -4.48
N PHE A 135 1.62 22.41 -4.70
CA PHE A 135 0.90 21.71 -3.65
C PHE A 135 1.88 21.18 -2.59
N ARG A 136 1.56 21.45 -1.32
CA ARG A 136 2.42 21.10 -0.19
C ARG A 136 2.69 19.59 -0.18
N GLY A 137 3.90 19.19 0.16
CA GLY A 137 4.28 17.76 0.19
C GLY A 137 4.38 17.04 -1.17
N CYS A 138 3.88 17.61 -2.29
CA CYS A 138 3.91 16.96 -3.60
C CYS A 138 5.35 16.67 -4.05
N ARG A 139 6.25 17.65 -3.95
CA ARG A 139 7.68 17.45 -4.26
C ARG A 139 8.33 16.36 -3.40
N SER A 140 7.96 16.27 -2.12
CA SER A 140 8.48 15.22 -1.23
C SER A 140 7.94 13.84 -1.63
N ILE A 141 6.66 13.74 -2.01
CA ILE A 141 6.09 12.50 -2.56
C ILE A 141 6.79 12.06 -3.84
N VAL A 142 7.05 12.99 -4.77
CA VAL A 142 7.76 12.67 -6.02
C VAL A 142 9.18 12.18 -5.73
N ARG A 143 9.94 12.88 -4.86
CA ARG A 143 11.27 12.42 -4.46
C ARG A 143 11.25 11.06 -3.76
N LEU A 144 10.27 10.83 -2.89
CA LEU A 144 10.11 9.55 -2.22
C LEU A 144 9.76 8.43 -3.21
N ARG A 145 8.90 8.71 -4.20
CA ARG A 145 8.62 7.80 -5.33
C ARG A 145 9.90 7.42 -6.06
N ASP A 146 10.75 8.39 -6.39
CA ASP A 146 12.02 8.15 -7.08
C ASP A 146 12.96 7.25 -6.24
N GLN A 147 13.04 7.50 -4.93
CA GLN A 147 13.78 6.64 -3.98
C GLN A 147 13.26 5.21 -3.96
N LEU A 148 11.93 5.02 -3.99
CA LEU A 148 11.28 3.72 -3.96
C LEU A 148 11.40 2.96 -5.28
N ALA A 149 11.39 3.66 -6.42
CA ALA A 149 11.47 3.08 -7.75
C ALA A 149 12.80 2.35 -8.01
N ALA A 150 13.88 2.77 -7.32
CA ALA A 150 15.18 2.12 -7.38
C ALA A 150 15.24 0.77 -6.63
N LEU A 151 14.21 0.43 -5.84
CA LEU A 151 14.21 -0.74 -4.98
C LEU A 151 13.55 -1.94 -5.68
N PRO A 152 14.05 -3.18 -5.47
CA PRO A 152 13.42 -4.36 -6.07
C PRO A 152 11.96 -4.53 -5.60
N ARG A 153 11.08 -5.18 -6.36
CA ARG A 153 9.75 -5.50 -5.81
C ARG A 153 9.86 -6.50 -4.66
N VAL A 154 8.96 -6.40 -3.69
CA VAL A 154 8.89 -7.33 -2.56
C VAL A 154 7.73 -8.29 -2.78
N ALA A 155 7.97 -9.58 -2.57
CA ALA A 155 6.90 -10.57 -2.59
C ALA A 155 6.01 -10.36 -1.36
N VAL A 156 4.88 -9.70 -1.55
CA VAL A 156 3.81 -9.57 -0.56
C VAL A 156 2.62 -10.37 -1.07
N ARG A 157 2.10 -11.26 -0.23
CA ARG A 157 0.96 -12.11 -0.57
C ARG A 157 -0.24 -11.70 0.27
N LEU A 158 -1.26 -11.15 -0.38
CA LEU A 158 -2.56 -10.90 0.22
C LEU A 158 -3.43 -12.15 0.01
N ARG A 159 -4.02 -12.67 1.08
CA ARG A 159 -4.93 -13.81 0.98
C ARG A 159 -6.26 -13.34 0.38
N PRO A 160 -6.82 -14.04 -0.62
CA PRO A 160 -8.15 -13.72 -1.10
C PRO A 160 -9.18 -13.95 0.01
N TRP A 161 -10.19 -13.11 0.06
CA TRP A 161 -11.37 -13.31 0.88
C TRP A 161 -12.28 -14.33 0.18
N LEU A 162 -12.58 -15.43 0.86
CA LEU A 162 -13.43 -16.50 0.35
C LEU A 162 -14.71 -16.55 1.17
N SER A 163 -15.84 -16.83 0.51
CA SER A 163 -17.06 -17.18 1.23
C SER A 163 -16.85 -18.46 2.04
N PRO A 164 -17.64 -18.70 3.10
CA PRO A 164 -17.57 -19.95 3.86
C PRO A 164 -17.65 -21.20 2.98
N GLU A 165 -18.52 -21.19 1.97
CA GLU A 165 -18.71 -22.29 1.03
C GLU A 165 -17.48 -22.50 0.14
N ALA A 166 -16.88 -21.40 -0.35
CA ALA A 166 -15.67 -21.46 -1.16
C ALA A 166 -14.46 -21.95 -0.34
N LEU A 167 -14.38 -21.57 0.94
CA LEU A 167 -13.37 -22.05 1.88
C LEU A 167 -13.52 -23.55 2.14
N GLU A 168 -14.75 -24.03 2.35
CA GLU A 168 -15.05 -25.45 2.54
C GLU A 168 -14.71 -26.26 1.28
N ALA A 169 -15.14 -25.81 0.10
CA ALA A 169 -14.82 -26.45 -1.17
C ALA A 169 -13.31 -26.55 -1.38
N ARG A 170 -12.55 -25.51 -1.04
CA ARG A 170 -11.09 -25.52 -1.09
C ARG A 170 -10.48 -26.51 -0.10
N ALA A 171 -10.98 -26.57 1.14
CA ALA A 171 -10.52 -27.52 2.13
C ALA A 171 -10.79 -28.97 1.71
N ILE A 172 -11.91 -29.24 1.03
CA ILE A 172 -12.24 -30.55 0.45
C ILE A 172 -11.26 -30.88 -0.68
N ALA A 173 -11.01 -29.95 -1.60
CA ALA A 173 -10.08 -30.13 -2.71
C ALA A 173 -8.64 -30.41 -2.24
N VAL A 174 -8.15 -29.67 -1.23
CA VAL A 174 -6.83 -29.90 -0.63
C VAL A 174 -6.76 -31.27 0.04
N ARG A 175 -7.80 -31.67 0.79
CA ARG A 175 -7.88 -33.00 1.42
C ARG A 175 -7.89 -34.12 0.38
N ALA A 176 -8.59 -33.94 -0.74
CA ALA A 176 -8.63 -34.92 -1.82
C ALA A 176 -7.25 -35.05 -2.51
N ALA A 177 -6.60 -33.93 -2.81
CA ALA A 177 -5.27 -33.91 -3.41
C ALA A 177 -4.21 -34.53 -2.49
N TYR A 178 -4.32 -34.30 -1.17
CA TYR A 178 -3.44 -34.93 -0.19
C TYR A 178 -3.61 -36.45 -0.15
N ARG A 179 -4.85 -36.93 -0.20
CA ARG A 179 -5.13 -38.37 -0.23
C ARG A 179 -4.64 -39.06 -1.51
N SER A 180 -4.63 -38.35 -2.65
CA SER A 180 -4.26 -38.95 -3.94
C SER A 180 -2.76 -38.96 -4.23
N GLY A 181 -1.99 -38.02 -3.67
CA GLY A 181 -0.55 -37.90 -3.99
C GLY A 181 0.30 -37.26 -2.90
N GLY A 182 -0.23 -37.15 -1.68
CA GLY A 182 0.49 -36.61 -0.53
C GLY A 182 0.69 -35.09 -0.59
N ILE A 183 1.78 -34.64 0.02
CA ILE A 183 2.08 -33.21 0.23
C ILE A 183 2.34 -32.48 -1.10
N GLU A 184 3.07 -33.10 -2.02
CA GLU A 184 3.47 -32.49 -3.29
C GLU A 184 2.28 -32.14 -4.19
N THR A 185 1.21 -32.94 -4.15
CA THR A 185 -0.03 -32.66 -4.89
C THR A 185 -0.96 -31.70 -4.15
N ALA A 186 -0.94 -31.70 -2.82
CA ALA A 186 -1.80 -30.82 -2.01
C ALA A 186 -1.30 -29.36 -1.97
N LEU A 187 0.02 -29.14 -1.93
CA LEU A 187 0.64 -27.82 -1.79
C LEU A 187 0.24 -26.83 -2.90
N PRO A 188 0.28 -27.19 -4.19
CA PRO A 188 -0.16 -26.30 -5.26
C PRO A 188 -1.64 -25.90 -5.14
N VAL A 189 -2.51 -26.83 -4.73
CA VAL A 189 -3.95 -26.58 -4.52
C VAL A 189 -4.16 -25.65 -3.32
N ALA A 190 -3.44 -25.88 -2.22
CA ALA A 190 -3.51 -25.00 -1.06
C ALA A 190 -2.98 -23.59 -1.35
N ARG A 191 -2.03 -23.46 -2.28
CA ARG A 191 -1.41 -22.18 -2.67
C ARG A 191 -2.16 -21.40 -3.75
N ARG A 192 -3.14 -21.97 -4.46
CA ARG A 192 -4.02 -21.26 -5.40
C ARG A 192 -5.15 -20.58 -4.65
#